data_AF-A0A3D8I1M1-F1
#
_entry.id   AF-A0A3D8I1M1-F1
#
_cell.length_a   1.000
_cell.length_b   1.000
_cell.length_c   1.000
_cell.angle_alpha   90.00
_cell.angle_beta   90.00
_cell.angle_gamma   90.00
#
_symmetry.space_group_name_H-M   'P 1'
#
loop_
_entity.id
_entity.type
_entity.pdbx_description
1 polymer ?
#
loop_
_entity_poly.entity_id
_entity_poly.type
_entity_poly.pdbx_seq_one_letter_code
_entity_poly.pdbx_strand_id
1 'polypeptide(L)'
;MKKQFQWDKFIPDCFLCIFLMPISIIAFFIPAGLIVKLIRKFLFYIFDSTSYYLRNVDILNDFFFIALCLTLCHIFFFGIWFFLEKKGLMIKYKIYKSSFWIVFILLTSFWWLEAYGLATTGK
;
A
#
# COMPACT_ATOMS: atom_id res chain seq x y z
N MET A 1 -30.59 -1.14 -19.53
CA MET A 1 -29.28 -0.86 -20.15
C MET A 1 -28.16 -1.10 -19.15
N LYS A 2 -27.28 -2.07 -19.37
CA LYS A 2 -25.99 -2.12 -18.65
C LYS A 2 -25.20 -0.88 -19.06
N LYS A 3 -24.79 -0.05 -18.09
CA LYS A 3 -23.87 1.06 -18.38
C LYS A 3 -22.58 0.46 -18.97
N GLN A 4 -22.25 0.86 -20.18
CA GLN A 4 -20.98 0.51 -20.80
C GLN A 4 -19.83 1.08 -19.95
N PHE A 5 -18.72 0.36 -19.90
CA PHE A 5 -17.53 0.79 -19.17
C PHE A 5 -16.97 2.09 -19.76
N GLN A 6 -16.61 3.05 -18.91
CA GLN A 6 -16.17 4.39 -19.31
C GLN A 6 -14.64 4.43 -19.46
N TRP A 7 -14.15 3.94 -20.59
CA TRP A 7 -12.71 3.92 -20.91
C TRP A 7 -12.06 5.30 -20.92
N ASP A 8 -12.82 6.31 -21.34
CA ASP A 8 -12.46 7.73 -21.39
C ASP A 8 -12.09 8.31 -20.02
N LYS A 9 -12.68 7.78 -18.94
CA LYS A 9 -12.32 8.15 -17.56
C LYS A 9 -11.34 7.18 -16.94
N PHE A 10 -11.50 5.89 -17.27
CA PHE A 10 -10.70 4.84 -16.65
C PHE A 10 -9.19 5.05 -16.89
N ILE A 11 -8.80 5.30 -18.14
CA ILE A 11 -7.38 5.38 -18.53
C ILE A 11 -6.69 6.61 -17.90
N PRO A 12 -7.23 7.85 -18.01
CA PRO A 12 -6.63 9.00 -17.34
C PRO A 12 -6.54 8.84 -15.82
N ASP A 13 -7.55 8.23 -15.19
CA ASP A 13 -7.53 7.98 -13.75
C ASP A 13 -6.44 6.97 -13.36
N CYS A 14 -6.14 5.99 -14.20
CA CYS A 14 -5.01 5.10 -13.94
C CYS A 14 -3.68 5.88 -13.92
N PHE A 15 -3.45 6.78 -14.89
CA PHE A 15 -2.25 7.61 -14.88
C PHE A 15 -2.20 8.54 -13.65
N LEU A 16 -3.31 9.18 -13.31
CA LEU A 16 -3.40 10.00 -12.11
C LEU A 16 -3.07 9.20 -10.85
N CYS A 17 -3.65 8.01 -10.69
CA CYS A 17 -3.34 7.13 -9.57
C CYS A 17 -1.86 6.75 -9.52
N ILE A 18 -1.23 6.45 -10.67
CA ILE A 18 0.21 6.17 -10.74
C ILE A 18 1.03 7.36 -10.21
N PHE A 19 0.68 8.60 -10.56
CA PHE A 19 1.38 9.79 -10.05
C PHE A 19 1.11 10.08 -8.57
N LEU A 20 -0.11 9.83 -8.08
CA LEU A 20 -0.47 10.06 -6.68
C LEU A 20 0.21 9.06 -5.72
N MET A 21 0.60 7.88 -6.21
CA MET A 21 1.19 6.84 -5.36
C MET A 21 2.59 7.21 -4.82
N PRO A 22 3.56 7.72 -5.62
CA PRO A 22 4.79 8.30 -5.08
C PRO A 22 4.55 9.44 -4.08
N ILE A 23 3.58 10.32 -4.37
CA ILE A 23 3.21 11.43 -3.48
C ILE A 23 2.73 10.89 -2.13
N SER A 24 1.91 9.83 -2.15
CA SER A 24 1.43 9.20 -0.92
C SER A 24 2.55 8.61 -0.06
N ILE A 25 3.59 8.04 -0.68
CA ILE A 25 4.77 7.55 0.04
C ILE A 25 5.46 8.73 0.73
N ILE A 26 5.77 9.80 -0.01
CA ILE A 26 6.44 10.98 0.56
C ILE A 26 5.64 11.58 1.72
N ALA A 27 4.32 11.71 1.57
CA ALA A 27 3.45 12.31 2.59
C ALA A 27 3.25 11.41 3.83
N PHE A 28 3.18 10.09 3.66
CA PHE A 28 2.77 9.16 4.72
C PHE A 28 3.86 8.19 5.18
N PHE A 29 5.10 8.28 4.68
CA PHE A 29 6.18 7.38 5.07
C PHE A 29 6.43 7.37 6.57
N ILE A 30 6.52 8.56 7.19
CA ILE A 30 6.75 8.70 8.63
C ILE A 30 5.58 8.11 9.45
N PRO A 31 4.31 8.53 9.25
CA PRO A 31 3.20 7.98 10.03
C PRO A 31 2.99 6.48 9.78
N ALA A 32 3.14 6.00 8.53
CA ALA A 32 3.06 4.58 8.23
C ALA A 32 4.19 3.79 8.91
N GLY A 33 5.41 4.32 8.92
CA GLY A 33 6.57 3.70 9.56
C GLY A 33 6.39 3.53 11.08
N LEU A 34 5.72 4.47 11.76
CA LEU A 34 5.39 4.31 13.18
C LEU A 34 4.43 3.12 13.42
N ILE A 35 3.43 2.97 12.55
CA ILE A 35 2.48 1.86 12.62
C ILE A 35 3.17 0.54 12.33
N VAL A 36 4.04 0.48 11.33
CA VAL A 36 4.84 -0.71 11.03
C VAL A 36 5.73 -1.10 12.20
N LYS A 37 6.38 -0.14 12.89
CA LYS A 37 7.15 -0.43 14.10
C LYS A 37 6.29 -1.04 15.21
N LEU A 38 5.08 -0.53 15.40
CA LEU A 38 4.13 -1.07 16.38
C LEU A 38 3.69 -2.49 16.01
N ILE A 39 3.37 -2.74 14.74
CA ILE A 39 3.05 -4.08 14.21
C ILE A 39 4.23 -5.02 14.42
N ARG A 40 5.46 -4.60 14.08
CA ARG A 40 6.68 -5.38 14.30
C ARG A 40 6.82 -5.79 15.77
N LYS A 41 6.72 -4.84 16.71
CA LYS A 41 6.82 -5.12 18.14
C LYS A 41 5.71 -6.07 18.63
N PHE A 42 4.49 -5.90 18.14
CA PHE A 42 3.37 -6.76 18.49
C PHE A 42 3.53 -8.19 17.97
N LEU A 43 3.99 -8.35 16.72
CA LEU A 43 4.30 -9.66 16.15
C LEU A 43 5.40 -10.36 16.94
N PHE A 44 6.49 -9.68 17.28
CA PHE A 44 7.51 -10.25 18.15
C PHE A 44 6.92 -10.70 19.49
N TYR A 45 6.13 -9.85 20.15
CA TYR A 45 5.53 -10.19 21.45
C TYR A 45 4.62 -11.43 21.41
N ILE A 46 3.78 -11.57 20.38
CA ILE A 46 2.87 -12.73 20.26
C ILE A 46 3.65 -14.01 19.94
N PHE A 47 4.58 -13.92 18.98
CA PHE A 47 5.23 -15.10 18.44
C PHE A 47 6.49 -15.52 19.23
N ASP A 48 6.95 -14.73 20.21
CA ASP A 48 8.17 -14.99 21.00
C ASP A 48 8.16 -16.37 21.70
N SER A 49 6.97 -16.85 22.07
CA SER A 49 6.77 -18.19 22.66
C SER A 49 7.02 -19.35 21.68
N THR A 50 6.99 -19.08 20.38
CA THR A 50 7.34 -20.00 19.27
C THR A 50 8.75 -19.71 18.74
N SER A 51 9.70 -19.49 19.64
CA SER A 51 11.09 -19.06 19.40
C SER A 51 11.86 -19.84 18.32
N TYR A 52 11.43 -21.05 17.97
CA TYR A 52 12.02 -21.85 16.88
C TYR A 52 11.58 -21.40 15.48
N TYR A 53 10.34 -20.95 15.32
CA TYR A 53 9.88 -20.39 14.03
C TYR A 53 10.33 -18.95 13.88
N LEU A 54 10.29 -18.14 14.95
CA LEU A 54 10.58 -16.71 14.85
C LEU A 54 12.04 -16.37 14.50
N ARG A 55 12.98 -17.26 14.86
CA ARG A 55 14.41 -17.11 14.51
C ARG A 55 14.71 -17.43 13.04
N ASN A 56 13.84 -18.20 12.38
CA ASN A 56 13.82 -18.45 10.93
C ASN A 56 12.83 -17.55 10.18
N VAL A 57 11.97 -16.85 10.91
CA VAL A 57 11.17 -15.69 10.49
C VAL A 57 12.15 -14.50 10.50
N ASP A 58 13.22 -14.70 9.75
CA ASP A 58 14.07 -13.73 9.10
C ASP A 58 13.18 -13.09 8.00
N ILE A 59 12.03 -12.50 8.40
CA ILE A 59 10.85 -12.25 7.55
C ILE A 59 11.27 -11.39 6.37
N LEU A 60 11.59 -12.07 5.28
CA LEU A 60 12.11 -11.41 4.11
C LEU A 60 13.27 -10.45 4.45
N ASN A 61 14.13 -10.72 5.45
CA ASN A 61 15.27 -9.85 5.78
C ASN A 61 14.87 -8.35 5.99
N ASP A 62 13.82 -8.09 6.76
CA ASP A 62 13.16 -6.78 6.95
C ASP A 62 12.43 -6.18 5.72
N PHE A 63 12.58 -6.74 4.51
CA PHE A 63 11.89 -6.28 3.30
C PHE A 63 10.36 -6.40 3.39
N PHE A 64 9.84 -7.36 4.16
CA PHE A 64 8.41 -7.47 4.46
C PHE A 64 7.86 -6.19 5.09
N PHE A 65 8.56 -5.64 6.08
CA PHE A 65 8.11 -4.43 6.77
C PHE A 65 8.21 -3.19 5.86
N ILE A 66 9.14 -3.20 4.90
CA ILE A 66 9.25 -2.16 3.87
C ILE A 66 8.03 -2.20 2.94
N ALA A 67 7.69 -3.36 2.36
CA ALA A 67 6.53 -3.52 1.50
C ALA A 67 5.22 -3.17 2.22
N LEU A 68 5.10 -3.57 3.49
CA LEU A 68 3.98 -3.20 4.35
C LEU A 68 3.89 -1.69 4.55
N CYS A 69 5.02 -1.01 4.79
CA CYS A 69 5.06 0.44 4.95
C CYS A 69 4.57 1.17 3.70
N LEU A 70 5.07 0.77 2.51
CA LEU A 70 4.66 1.36 1.23
C LEU A 70 3.16 1.15 0.97
N THR A 71 2.66 -0.05 1.24
CA THR A 71 1.22 -0.37 1.13
C THR A 71 0.38 0.52 2.05
N LEU A 72 0.81 0.70 3.31
CA LEU A 72 0.12 1.55 4.27
C LEU A 72 0.12 3.03 3.87
N CYS A 73 1.20 3.54 3.27
CA CYS A 73 1.24 4.91 2.76
C CYS A 73 0.12 5.17 1.74
N HIS A 74 -0.03 4.24 0.78
CA HIS A 74 -1.10 4.30 -0.21
C HIS A 74 -2.48 4.22 0.45
N ILE A 75 -2.67 3.29 1.39
CA ILE A 75 -3.94 3.13 2.12
C ILE A 75 -4.33 4.40 2.88
N PHE A 76 -3.40 5.03 3.61
CA PHE A 76 -3.71 6.24 4.37
C PHE A 76 -4.03 7.42 3.47
N PHE A 77 -3.22 7.64 2.44
CA PHE A 77 -3.43 8.75 1.51
C PHE A 77 -4.77 8.62 0.80
N PHE A 78 -5.07 7.46 0.20
CA PHE A 78 -6.32 7.25 -0.52
C PHE A 78 -7.52 7.10 0.42
N GLY A 79 -7.32 6.61 1.65
CA GLY A 79 -8.34 6.61 2.70
C GLY A 79 -8.77 8.03 3.05
N ILE A 80 -7.82 8.95 3.25
CA ILE A 80 -8.10 10.37 3.47
C ILE A 80 -8.71 11.00 2.22
N TRP A 81 -8.18 10.72 1.03
CA TRP A 81 -8.71 11.22 -0.24
C TRP A 81 -10.19 10.88 -0.42
N PHE A 82 -10.56 9.61 -0.31
CA PHE A 82 -11.94 9.16 -0.48
C PHE A 82 -12.86 9.63 0.66
N PHE A 83 -12.33 9.78 1.88
CA PHE A 83 -13.08 10.38 2.98
C PHE A 83 -13.42 11.85 2.70
N LEU A 84 -12.45 12.64 2.23
CA LEU A 84 -12.62 14.05 1.87
C LEU A 84 -13.53 14.21 0.65
N GLU A 85 -13.40 13.34 -0.36
CA GLU A 85 -14.28 13.29 -1.52
C GLU A 85 -15.73 13.03 -1.11
N LYS A 86 -15.96 12.03 -0.23
CA LYS A 86 -17.30 11.69 0.27
C LYS A 86 -17.94 12.84 1.05
N LYS A 87 -17.15 13.61 1.78
CA LYS A 87 -17.62 14.76 2.56
C LYS A 87 -17.78 16.03 1.73
N GLY A 88 -17.32 16.05 0.47
CA GLY A 88 -17.38 17.22 -0.41
C GLY A 88 -16.54 18.41 0.06
N LEU A 89 -15.61 18.19 0.99
CA LEU A 89 -14.91 19.26 1.71
C LEU A 89 -13.72 19.84 0.95
N MET A 90 -13.12 19.09 0.01
CA MET A 90 -11.84 19.51 -0.59
C MET A 90 -11.59 19.01 -2.01
N ILE A 91 -12.10 17.84 -2.38
CA ILE A 91 -11.76 17.18 -3.66
C ILE A 91 -13.01 17.10 -4.53
N LYS A 92 -13.07 17.94 -5.58
CA LYS A 92 -14.13 17.88 -6.60
C LYS A 92 -13.91 16.74 -7.60
N TYR A 93 -12.66 16.32 -7.78
CA TYR A 93 -12.29 15.28 -8.72
C TYR A 93 -12.59 13.88 -8.16
N LYS A 94 -13.44 13.12 -8.85
CA LYS A 94 -13.84 11.78 -8.43
C LYS A 94 -13.09 10.73 -9.22
N ILE A 95 -12.14 10.08 -8.57
CA ILE A 95 -11.38 9.00 -9.19
C ILE A 95 -12.32 7.82 -9.44
N TYR A 96 -12.29 7.29 -10.65
CA TYR A 96 -13.01 6.09 -11.01
C TYR A 96 -12.47 4.91 -10.21
N LYS A 97 -13.31 4.33 -9.35
CA LYS A 97 -12.90 3.32 -8.35
C LYS A 97 -12.14 2.14 -8.96
N SER A 98 -12.55 1.69 -10.14
CA SER A 98 -11.89 0.59 -10.85
C SER A 98 -10.46 0.95 -11.25
N SER A 99 -10.20 2.20 -11.65
CA SER A 99 -8.85 2.69 -11.97
C SER A 99 -7.96 2.68 -10.74
N PHE A 100 -8.47 3.19 -9.61
CA PHE A 100 -7.76 3.13 -8.34
C PHE A 100 -7.41 1.70 -7.96
N TRP A 101 -8.39 0.79 -7.95
CA TRP A 101 -8.14 -0.59 -7.54
C TRP A 101 -7.14 -1.31 -8.43
N ILE A 102 -7.21 -1.12 -9.74
CA ILE A 102 -6.26 -1.73 -10.67
C ILE A 102 -4.84 -1.22 -10.39
N VAL A 103 -4.65 0.09 -10.27
CA VAL A 103 -3.32 0.66 -10.01
C VAL A 103 -2.81 0.29 -8.61
N PHE A 104 -3.67 0.32 -7.60
CA PHE A 104 -3.33 -0.04 -6.23
C PHE A 104 -2.89 -1.50 -6.14
N ILE A 105 -3.63 -2.43 -6.75
CA ILE A 105 -3.27 -3.84 -6.77
C ILE A 105 -1.95 -4.04 -7.50
N LEU A 106 -1.79 -3.47 -8.70
CA LEU A 106 -0.55 -3.61 -9.48
C LEU A 106 0.68 -3.11 -8.73
N LEU A 107 0.62 -1.90 -8.15
CA LEU A 107 1.74 -1.33 -7.40
C LEU A 107 2.01 -2.07 -6.09
N THR A 108 0.97 -2.46 -5.37
CA THR A 108 1.14 -3.26 -4.15
C THR A 108 1.77 -4.60 -4.50
N SER A 109 1.24 -5.33 -5.48
CA SER A 109 1.84 -6.58 -5.96
C SER A 109 3.28 -6.41 -6.41
N PHE A 110 3.62 -5.31 -7.09
CA PHE A 110 5.00 -4.99 -7.46
C PHE A 110 5.91 -4.87 -6.24
N TRP A 111 5.54 -4.07 -5.22
CA TRP A 111 6.36 -3.92 -4.01
C TRP A 111 6.53 -5.21 -3.22
N TRP A 112 5.48 -6.03 -3.17
CA TRP A 112 5.54 -7.33 -2.50
C TRP A 112 6.40 -8.34 -3.28
N LEU A 113 6.36 -8.30 -4.61
CA LEU A 113 7.23 -9.10 -5.46
C LEU A 113 8.70 -8.71 -5.30
N GLU A 114 9.00 -7.41 -5.29
CA GLU A 114 10.34 -6.87 -5.04
C GLU A 114 10.85 -7.29 -3.65
N ALA A 115 10.01 -7.17 -2.62
CA ALA A 115 10.39 -7.58 -1.27
C ALA A 115 10.69 -9.09 -1.20
N TYR A 116 9.88 -9.92 -1.86
CA TYR A 116 10.13 -11.36 -1.96
C TYR A 116 11.41 -11.68 -2.72
N GLY A 117 11.62 -11.02 -3.86
CA GLY A 117 12.85 -11.13 -4.66
C GLY A 117 14.07 -10.82 -3.80
N LEU A 118 14.12 -9.62 -3.21
CA LEU A 118 15.25 -9.15 -2.41
C LEU A 118 15.58 -10.06 -1.23
N ALA A 119 14.59 -10.67 -0.59
CA ALA A 119 14.87 -11.62 0.48
C ALA A 119 15.34 -12.99 0.02
N THR A 120 14.86 -13.46 -1.14
CA THR A 120 15.21 -14.78 -1.66
C THR A 120 16.51 -14.77 -2.45
N THR A 121 16.86 -13.64 -3.06
CA THR A 121 18.13 -13.41 -3.73
C THR A 121 19.25 -12.96 -2.79
N GLY A 122 19.00 -12.95 -1.47
CA GLY A 122 19.99 -12.65 -0.43
C GLY A 122 21.13 -13.69 -0.39
N LYS A 123 22.01 -13.61 -1.39
CA LYS A 123 23.46 -13.77 -1.26
C LYS A 123 24.06 -12.41 -0.91
#